data_AF-A0A928Q8L7-F1
#
_entry.id   AF-A0A928Q8L7-F1
#
_cell.length_a   1.000
_cell.length_b   1.000
_cell.length_c   1.000
_cell.angle_alpha   90.00
_cell.angle_beta   90.00
_cell.angle_gamma   90.00
#
_symmetry.space_group_name_H-M   'P 1'
#
loop_
_entity.id
_entity.type
_entity.pdbx_description
1 polymer ?
#
loop_
_entity_poly.entity_id
_entity_poly.type
_entity_poly.pdbx_seq_one_letter_code
_entity_poly.pdbx_strand_id
1 'polypeptide(L)'
;MEKVMKLYDSYMNENENIFDIKKDYVIDKNTGLYWEIKSYDKAALNSGENQYTFSQACNEYLKSLNDNSYGGFSDWRIPNMDELRTIVDYARKENVFDTRIFGNCQVGDYWSSNVFIPQPEMSWVIFSGFGSAIAKVRDSERYVIAVRGGNDTRFGTDDTSRFTDNGDGTVTDLSTGLMWQQGENQRADITEAEKICSKMTLAGYTDWRLPTIKEINTIQDLSYKNGSWFFDDFFKAEGVSGMLHYRASTMFYNHYSWVTNFSKGYDGYYAGTDAPLLFRAVRTIDSTEKMRSAYIKSDENDYLYSGSDGIITDEKTGYVWNEKYAKNSCSFEEAKEFLKKANQTELDGYSDWRLPLREELRSIMCYDGRIPAVEGDSFKNIAPGFVWTAQENKNDNSLAWAFYMGYGCCVVMRKEEFGGVILVRGNKSSYEMKSDERFIINNDGTVTDKITSLMWMKDETPMLTIEEAKEYCQNMNLGGYNDWYLPSMKELGTIVNITEGEKWFFESVFPETNIYPQGFYMTSDIFDKSFGWGCNFQFGFDGYYADKTEGKYPFRPVRKIGENG
;
A
#
# COMPACT_ATOMS: atom_id res chain seq x y z
N MET A 1 -16.77 -1.57 -24.36
CA MET A 1 -17.29 -2.59 -23.43
C MET A 1 -16.24 -3.66 -23.14
N GLU A 2 -15.66 -4.36 -24.12
CA GLU A 2 -14.58 -5.34 -23.85
C GLU A 2 -13.28 -4.75 -23.30
N LYS A 3 -12.88 -3.54 -23.72
CA LYS A 3 -11.73 -2.81 -23.13
C LYS A 3 -11.93 -2.37 -21.68
N VAL A 4 -13.17 -2.33 -21.19
CA VAL A 4 -13.50 -2.00 -19.78
C VAL A 4 -13.43 -3.27 -18.93
N MET A 5 -13.78 -4.43 -19.51
CA MET A 5 -13.61 -5.74 -18.85
C MET A 5 -12.14 -6.17 -18.72
N LYS A 6 -11.24 -5.76 -19.62
CA LYS A 6 -9.80 -6.08 -19.48
C LYS A 6 -9.03 -5.20 -18.49
N LEU A 7 -9.50 -3.96 -18.25
CA LEU A 7 -9.01 -3.09 -17.17
C LEU A 7 -9.54 -3.54 -15.80
N TYR A 8 -10.70 -4.21 -15.79
CA TYR A 8 -11.25 -4.91 -14.62
C TYR A 8 -10.29 -6.02 -14.18
N ASP A 9 -9.89 -6.93 -15.08
CA ASP A 9 -9.01 -8.07 -14.75
C ASP A 9 -7.60 -7.68 -14.26
N SER A 10 -7.03 -6.56 -14.74
CA SER A 10 -5.70 -6.08 -14.33
C SER A 10 -5.66 -5.46 -12.93
N TYR A 11 -6.81 -5.02 -12.41
CA TYR A 11 -6.90 -4.44 -11.08
C TYR A 11 -7.16 -5.50 -9.98
N MET A 12 -7.61 -6.70 -10.39
CA MET A 12 -7.91 -7.81 -9.50
C MET A 12 -6.63 -8.43 -8.91
N ASN A 13 -5.52 -8.43 -9.66
CA ASN A 13 -4.29 -9.15 -9.26
C ASN A 13 -3.50 -8.54 -8.10
N GLU A 14 -3.71 -7.28 -7.71
CA GLU A 14 -3.06 -6.67 -6.52
C GLU A 14 -3.93 -6.79 -5.25
N ASN A 15 -5.25 -6.94 -5.40
CA ASN A 15 -6.20 -7.17 -4.31
C ASN A 15 -6.50 -8.65 -4.04
N GLU A 16 -6.12 -9.55 -4.95
CA GLU A 16 -6.31 -11.00 -4.83
C GLU A 16 -5.62 -11.63 -3.59
N ASN A 17 -4.68 -10.94 -2.97
CA ASN A 17 -4.07 -11.38 -1.70
C ASN A 17 -4.96 -11.15 -0.47
N ILE A 18 -5.98 -10.27 -0.55
CA ILE A 18 -6.89 -9.93 0.56
C ILE A 18 -8.33 -10.26 0.21
N PHE A 19 -8.78 -9.94 -1.01
CA PHE A 19 -10.14 -10.12 -1.48
C PHE A 19 -10.18 -11.17 -2.60
N ASP A 20 -10.90 -12.27 -2.41
CA ASP A 20 -11.18 -13.28 -3.45
C ASP A 20 -12.54 -13.02 -4.07
N ILE A 21 -12.53 -12.50 -5.29
CA ILE A 21 -13.71 -11.97 -5.96
C ILE A 21 -14.40 -13.10 -6.73
N LYS A 22 -15.67 -13.34 -6.41
CA LYS A 22 -16.57 -14.25 -7.12
C LYS A 22 -17.52 -13.44 -7.99
N LYS A 23 -18.35 -14.14 -8.75
CA LYS A 23 -19.30 -13.52 -9.69
C LYS A 23 -20.25 -12.52 -9.00
N ASP A 24 -20.80 -12.90 -7.85
CA ASP A 24 -21.87 -12.15 -7.17
C ASP A 24 -21.42 -11.56 -5.82
N TYR A 25 -20.26 -11.97 -5.32
CA TYR A 25 -19.76 -11.57 -4.00
C TYR A 25 -18.24 -11.60 -3.94
N VAL A 26 -17.66 -10.96 -2.93
CA VAL A 26 -16.23 -10.93 -2.64
C VAL A 26 -15.98 -11.56 -1.29
N ILE A 27 -14.99 -12.43 -1.18
CA ILE A 27 -14.54 -12.99 0.09
C ILE A 27 -13.38 -12.14 0.59
N ASP A 28 -13.54 -11.51 1.75
CA ASP A 28 -12.45 -10.91 2.51
C ASP A 28 -11.71 -12.03 3.27
N LYS A 29 -10.50 -12.35 2.82
CA LYS A 29 -9.65 -13.40 3.42
C LYS A 29 -9.14 -13.01 4.80
N ASN A 30 -9.11 -11.72 5.16
CA ASN A 30 -8.63 -11.27 6.47
C ASN A 30 -9.68 -11.49 7.54
N THR A 31 -10.93 -11.17 7.22
CA THR A 31 -12.04 -11.21 8.18
C THR A 31 -12.89 -12.47 8.04
N GLY A 32 -12.82 -13.17 6.91
CA GLY A 32 -13.74 -14.23 6.54
C GLY A 32 -15.14 -13.72 6.17
N LEU A 33 -15.31 -12.40 6.03
CA LEU A 33 -16.55 -11.78 5.59
C LEU A 33 -16.73 -11.97 4.09
N TYR A 34 -17.98 -12.03 3.65
CA TYR A 34 -18.34 -12.05 2.25
C TYR A 34 -19.16 -10.80 1.99
N TRP A 35 -18.71 -9.99 1.05
CA TRP A 35 -19.31 -8.73 0.66
C TRP A 35 -20.07 -8.90 -0.63
N GLU A 36 -21.24 -8.28 -0.70
CA GLU A 36 -22.00 -8.15 -1.94
C GLU A 36 -21.23 -7.32 -2.97
N ILE A 37 -21.28 -7.71 -4.24
CA ILE A 37 -20.84 -6.87 -5.36
C ILE A 37 -22.05 -6.09 -5.89
N LYS A 38 -21.97 -4.75 -5.90
CA LYS A 38 -23.07 -3.90 -6.37
C LYS A 38 -23.16 -3.85 -7.89
N SER A 39 -24.36 -4.02 -8.44
CA SER A 39 -24.58 -4.04 -9.90
C SER A 39 -24.61 -2.64 -10.52
N TYR A 40 -24.06 -2.54 -11.74
CA TYR A 40 -24.23 -1.37 -12.61
C TYR A 40 -25.59 -1.34 -13.32
N ASP A 41 -26.30 -2.46 -13.36
CA ASP A 41 -27.65 -2.50 -13.91
C ASP A 41 -28.64 -1.92 -12.89
N LYS A 42 -29.35 -0.87 -13.30
CA LYS A 42 -30.36 -0.20 -12.49
C LYS A 42 -31.57 -1.07 -12.18
N ALA A 43 -31.88 -2.03 -13.05
CA ALA A 43 -32.99 -2.96 -12.86
C ALA A 43 -32.61 -4.17 -11.99
N ALA A 44 -31.31 -4.39 -11.73
CA ALA A 44 -30.85 -5.50 -10.93
C ALA A 44 -31.23 -5.34 -9.46
N LEU A 45 -31.50 -6.47 -8.80
CA LEU A 45 -31.84 -6.52 -7.38
C LEU A 45 -30.80 -5.80 -6.51
N ASN A 46 -29.52 -6.04 -6.79
CA ASN A 46 -28.35 -5.50 -6.10
C ASN A 46 -27.82 -4.20 -6.73
N SER A 47 -28.67 -3.40 -7.39
CA SER A 47 -28.21 -2.16 -8.04
C SER A 47 -27.47 -1.24 -7.07
N GLY A 48 -26.33 -0.71 -7.53
CA GLY A 48 -25.52 0.26 -6.79
C GLY A 48 -26.14 1.65 -6.66
N GLU A 49 -27.05 2.01 -7.58
CA GLU A 49 -27.71 3.33 -7.57
C GLU A 49 -28.86 3.43 -6.56
N ASN A 50 -29.39 2.29 -6.11
CA ASN A 50 -30.55 2.28 -5.24
C ASN A 50 -30.18 2.68 -3.81
N GLN A 51 -31.02 3.56 -3.25
CA GLN A 51 -30.96 3.97 -1.87
C GLN A 51 -32.21 3.50 -1.14
N TYR A 52 -32.08 3.24 0.15
CA TYR A 52 -33.13 2.69 0.97
C TYR A 52 -33.16 3.41 2.31
N THR A 53 -34.35 3.69 2.83
CA THR A 53 -34.49 3.91 4.28
C THR A 53 -33.97 2.68 5.03
N PHE A 54 -33.59 2.82 6.29
CA PHE A 54 -33.08 1.67 7.06
C PHE A 54 -34.11 0.52 7.13
N SER A 55 -35.40 0.85 7.22
CA SER A 55 -36.48 -0.14 7.20
C SER A 55 -36.56 -0.87 5.87
N GLN A 56 -36.49 -0.15 4.74
CA GLN A 56 -36.49 -0.77 3.41
C GLN A 56 -35.23 -1.63 3.18
N ALA A 57 -34.08 -1.19 3.67
CA ALA A 57 -32.83 -1.96 3.59
C ALA A 57 -32.98 -3.33 4.27
N CYS A 58 -33.54 -3.36 5.48
CA CYS A 58 -33.77 -4.61 6.23
C CYS A 58 -34.90 -5.47 5.67
N ASN A 59 -36.08 -4.87 5.46
CA ASN A 59 -37.33 -5.60 5.28
C ASN A 59 -37.67 -5.88 3.81
N GLU A 60 -37.08 -5.13 2.87
CA GLU A 60 -37.34 -5.27 1.45
C GLU A 60 -36.09 -5.74 0.72
N TYR A 61 -35.00 -4.97 0.80
CA TYR A 61 -33.77 -5.24 0.05
C TYR A 61 -33.08 -6.54 0.50
N LEU A 62 -32.69 -6.64 1.77
CA LEU A 62 -32.04 -7.84 2.31
C LEU A 62 -32.96 -9.06 2.28
N LYS A 63 -34.25 -8.86 2.56
CA LYS A 63 -35.24 -9.92 2.44
C LYS A 63 -35.25 -10.48 1.00
N SER A 64 -35.26 -9.60 0.00
CA SER A 64 -35.23 -10.02 -1.39
C SER A 64 -33.91 -10.69 -1.78
N LEU A 65 -32.75 -10.19 -1.32
CA LEU A 65 -31.45 -10.88 -1.52
C LEU A 65 -31.48 -12.30 -0.96
N ASN A 66 -32.03 -12.47 0.25
CA ASN A 66 -32.08 -13.75 0.93
C ASN A 66 -33.11 -14.72 0.34
N ASP A 67 -34.31 -14.24 0.02
CA ASP A 67 -35.36 -15.05 -0.63
C ASP A 67 -34.91 -15.58 -2.00
N ASN A 68 -34.10 -14.80 -2.73
CA ASN A 68 -33.56 -15.18 -4.03
C ASN A 68 -32.23 -15.96 -3.93
N SER A 69 -31.75 -16.25 -2.72
CA SER A 69 -30.46 -16.92 -2.51
C SER A 69 -29.32 -16.26 -3.30
N TYR A 70 -29.23 -14.93 -3.26
CA TYR A 70 -28.23 -14.17 -4.04
C TYR A 70 -26.81 -14.68 -3.77
N GLY A 71 -26.05 -14.96 -4.84
CA GLY A 71 -24.72 -15.59 -4.74
C GLY A 71 -24.71 -17.01 -4.16
N GLY A 72 -25.87 -17.69 -4.10
CA GLY A 72 -26.04 -18.99 -3.47
C GLY A 72 -26.34 -18.95 -1.97
N PHE A 73 -26.67 -17.76 -1.44
CA PHE A 73 -26.66 -17.46 -0.01
C PHE A 73 -27.93 -16.74 0.45
N SER A 74 -28.41 -17.06 1.66
CA SER A 74 -29.70 -16.58 2.18
C SER A 74 -29.63 -15.96 3.58
N ASP A 75 -28.45 -15.52 3.99
CA ASP A 75 -28.12 -14.94 5.31
C ASP A 75 -27.34 -13.62 5.18
N TRP A 76 -27.57 -12.89 4.08
CA TRP A 76 -27.10 -11.52 3.90
C TRP A 76 -27.71 -10.58 4.93
N ARG A 77 -26.87 -9.67 5.45
CA ARG A 77 -27.25 -8.69 6.48
C ARG A 77 -26.61 -7.33 6.21
N ILE A 78 -27.10 -6.30 6.90
CA ILE A 78 -26.43 -5.00 6.94
C ILE A 78 -25.13 -5.19 7.74
N PRO A 79 -23.99 -4.69 7.25
CA PRO A 79 -22.73 -4.73 8.00
C PRO A 79 -22.86 -3.90 9.27
N ASN A 80 -22.21 -4.33 10.34
CA ASN A 80 -21.92 -3.43 11.44
C ASN A 80 -20.85 -2.41 11.02
N MET A 81 -20.63 -1.38 11.83
CA MET A 81 -19.76 -0.27 11.49
C MET A 81 -18.31 -0.70 11.35
N ASP A 82 -17.83 -1.60 12.20
CA ASP A 82 -16.46 -2.09 12.13
C ASP A 82 -16.26 -3.00 10.92
N GLU A 83 -17.23 -3.84 10.58
CA GLU A 83 -17.24 -4.59 9.32
C GLU A 83 -17.19 -3.63 8.13
N LEU A 84 -18.06 -2.61 8.08
CA LEU A 84 -18.07 -1.66 6.97
C LEU A 84 -16.74 -0.89 6.85
N ARG A 85 -16.05 -0.61 7.97
CA ARG A 85 -14.70 -0.02 7.98
C ARG A 85 -13.63 -0.92 7.37
N THR A 86 -13.81 -2.24 7.36
CA THR A 86 -12.79 -3.17 6.81
C THR A 86 -12.52 -2.90 5.34
N ILE A 87 -13.55 -2.50 4.59
CA ILE A 87 -13.50 -2.22 3.15
C ILE A 87 -13.26 -0.74 2.81
N VAL A 88 -13.08 0.13 3.82
CA VAL A 88 -12.76 1.55 3.63
C VAL A 88 -11.27 1.70 3.39
N ASP A 89 -10.87 2.13 2.19
CA ASP A 89 -9.50 2.49 1.89
C ASP A 89 -9.32 4.01 2.01
N TYR A 90 -8.58 4.42 3.04
CA TYR A 90 -8.34 5.82 3.40
C TYR A 90 -7.27 6.51 2.53
N ALA A 91 -6.54 5.79 1.68
CA ALA A 91 -5.62 6.38 0.70
C ALA A 91 -6.35 6.97 -0.51
N ARG A 92 -7.61 6.55 -0.73
CA ARG A 92 -8.45 7.04 -1.83
C ARG A 92 -9.02 8.43 -1.57
N LYS A 93 -9.02 9.23 -2.63
CA LYS A 93 -9.42 10.65 -2.60
C LYS A 93 -10.87 10.93 -3.00
N GLU A 94 -11.56 9.95 -3.59
CA GLU A 94 -12.92 10.13 -4.12
C GLU A 94 -13.95 9.19 -3.50
N ASN A 95 -13.77 7.88 -3.69
CA ASN A 95 -14.62 6.84 -3.11
C ASN A 95 -13.72 5.84 -2.41
N VAL A 96 -13.88 5.72 -1.09
CA VAL A 96 -13.09 4.82 -0.24
C VAL A 96 -13.43 3.35 -0.47
N PHE A 97 -14.55 3.04 -1.12
CA PHE A 97 -14.84 1.69 -1.56
C PHE A 97 -14.26 1.45 -2.94
N ASP A 98 -13.46 0.40 -3.07
CA ASP A 98 -12.92 0.01 -4.36
C ASP A 98 -14.02 -0.53 -5.27
N THR A 99 -14.51 0.31 -6.18
CA THR A 99 -15.58 -0.07 -7.13
C THR A 99 -15.17 -1.17 -8.11
N ARG A 100 -13.88 -1.50 -8.19
CA ARG A 100 -13.38 -2.63 -8.97
C ARG A 100 -13.59 -3.95 -8.22
N ILE A 101 -13.63 -3.90 -6.89
CA ILE A 101 -13.90 -5.04 -6.00
C ILE A 101 -15.40 -5.13 -5.69
N PHE A 102 -15.98 -4.04 -5.18
CA PHE A 102 -17.34 -4.00 -4.64
C PHE A 102 -18.40 -3.54 -5.66
N GLY A 103 -18.00 -3.39 -6.92
CA GLY A 103 -18.88 -3.00 -8.02
C GLY A 103 -19.35 -1.54 -7.93
N ASN A 104 -20.59 -1.27 -8.32
CA ASN A 104 -21.15 0.06 -8.50
C ASN A 104 -21.48 0.79 -7.17
N CYS A 105 -20.63 0.67 -6.15
CA CYS A 105 -20.73 1.47 -4.93
C CYS A 105 -20.61 2.96 -5.27
N GLN A 106 -21.69 3.72 -5.04
CA GLN A 106 -21.72 5.17 -5.26
C GLN A 106 -21.01 5.93 -4.13
N VAL A 107 -20.67 7.19 -4.40
CA VAL A 107 -20.25 8.10 -3.34
C VAL A 107 -21.49 8.55 -2.55
N GLY A 108 -21.51 8.31 -1.24
CA GLY A 108 -22.64 8.68 -0.38
C GLY A 108 -22.55 8.05 1.02
N ASP A 109 -23.60 8.20 1.83
CA ASP A 109 -23.65 7.50 3.12
C ASP A 109 -24.14 6.06 2.94
N TYR A 110 -23.50 5.13 3.65
CA TYR A 110 -23.83 3.70 3.66
C TYR A 110 -24.29 3.25 5.04
N TRP A 111 -25.42 2.55 5.09
CA TRP A 111 -25.96 2.04 6.35
C TRP A 111 -25.03 1.04 7.04
N SER A 112 -24.88 1.20 8.35
CA SER A 112 -24.45 0.14 9.25
C SER A 112 -25.62 -0.33 10.12
N SER A 113 -25.53 -1.54 10.66
CA SER A 113 -26.55 -2.11 11.56
C SER A 113 -26.55 -1.46 12.96
N ASN A 114 -25.58 -0.59 13.26
CA ASN A 114 -25.44 0.02 14.58
C ASN A 114 -26.44 1.17 14.77
N VAL A 115 -27.32 1.00 15.75
CA VAL A 115 -28.24 2.04 16.21
C VAL A 115 -27.46 3.15 16.91
N PHE A 116 -27.78 4.42 16.61
CA PHE A 116 -27.27 5.53 17.40
C PHE A 116 -28.08 5.66 18.69
N ILE A 117 -27.62 5.00 19.76
CA ILE A 117 -28.38 4.80 21.01
C ILE A 117 -28.96 6.09 21.63
N PRO A 118 -28.26 7.25 21.65
CA PRO A 118 -28.84 8.46 22.21
C PRO A 118 -30.08 8.99 21.48
N GLN A 119 -30.21 8.68 20.18
CA GLN A 119 -31.37 9.03 19.34
C GLN A 119 -31.73 7.79 18.50
N PRO A 120 -32.49 6.82 19.05
CA PRO A 120 -32.77 5.53 18.42
C PRO A 120 -33.54 5.60 17.09
N GLU A 121 -33.99 6.78 16.66
CA GLU A 121 -34.49 7.08 15.32
C GLU A 121 -33.36 7.19 14.27
N MET A 122 -32.11 7.21 14.70
CA MET A 122 -30.91 7.29 13.87
C MET A 122 -30.12 5.97 13.89
N SER A 123 -29.34 5.76 12.82
CA SER A 123 -28.32 4.71 12.74
C SER A 123 -27.01 5.29 12.23
N TRP A 124 -25.91 4.63 12.56
CA TRP A 124 -24.60 4.99 12.06
C TRP A 124 -24.47 4.68 10.56
N VAL A 125 -23.80 5.57 9.85
CA VAL A 125 -23.43 5.41 8.45
C VAL A 125 -21.95 5.72 8.26
N ILE A 126 -21.34 5.17 7.22
CA ILE A 126 -20.03 5.61 6.73
C ILE A 126 -20.25 6.40 5.44
N PHE A 127 -19.71 7.63 5.38
CA PHE A 127 -19.70 8.40 4.15
C PHE A 127 -18.54 7.96 3.26
N SER A 128 -18.83 7.33 2.13
CA SER A 128 -17.83 6.73 1.26
C SER A 128 -16.95 7.74 0.52
N GLY A 129 -17.26 9.04 0.57
CA GLY A 129 -16.40 10.06 -0.02
C GLY A 129 -15.05 10.24 0.69
N PHE A 130 -14.97 9.82 1.96
CA PHE A 130 -13.74 9.90 2.75
C PHE A 130 -13.65 8.91 3.92
N GLY A 131 -14.70 8.15 4.24
CA GLY A 131 -14.64 7.07 5.24
C GLY A 131 -14.97 7.49 6.69
N SER A 132 -15.63 8.63 6.88
CA SER A 132 -16.06 9.13 8.20
C SER A 132 -17.38 8.52 8.62
N ALA A 133 -17.51 8.15 9.90
CA ALA A 133 -18.77 7.69 10.47
C ALA A 133 -19.57 8.82 11.13
N ILE A 134 -20.86 8.87 10.84
CA ILE A 134 -21.82 9.81 11.44
C ILE A 134 -23.18 9.14 11.62
N ALA A 135 -24.02 9.62 12.53
CA ALA A 135 -25.40 9.15 12.64
C ALA A 135 -26.33 9.87 11.64
N LYS A 136 -27.27 9.13 11.04
CA LYS A 136 -28.34 9.68 10.18
C LYS A 136 -29.71 9.13 10.56
N VAL A 137 -30.76 9.93 10.34
CA VAL A 137 -32.16 9.52 10.55
C VAL A 137 -32.54 8.38 9.61
N ARG A 138 -33.21 7.35 10.14
CA ARG A 138 -33.52 6.11 9.41
C ARG A 138 -34.54 6.24 8.29
N ASP A 139 -35.34 7.32 8.31
CA ASP A 139 -36.37 7.61 7.31
C ASP A 139 -35.79 8.26 6.04
N SER A 140 -34.49 8.57 6.01
CA SER A 140 -33.84 9.06 4.81
C SER A 140 -33.19 7.91 4.02
N GLU A 141 -33.31 7.94 2.70
CA GLU A 141 -32.73 6.92 1.84
C GLU A 141 -31.21 7.03 1.78
N ARG A 142 -30.49 5.91 1.91
CA ARG A 142 -29.02 5.80 1.83
C ARG A 142 -28.59 4.48 1.16
N TYR A 143 -27.32 4.38 0.80
CA TYR A 143 -26.78 3.19 0.14
C TYR A 143 -26.61 2.02 1.12
N VAL A 144 -26.60 0.81 0.57
CA VAL A 144 -26.37 -0.44 1.31
C VAL A 144 -25.44 -1.31 0.49
N ILE A 145 -24.43 -1.88 1.16
CA ILE A 145 -23.65 -3.03 0.68
C ILE A 145 -23.86 -4.15 1.70
N ALA A 146 -24.40 -5.28 1.27
CA ALA A 146 -24.67 -6.39 2.18
C ALA A 146 -23.39 -7.18 2.50
N VAL A 147 -23.35 -7.78 3.69
CA VAL A 147 -22.27 -8.66 4.12
C VAL A 147 -22.84 -9.94 4.73
N ARG A 148 -22.03 -10.99 4.80
CA ARG A 148 -22.31 -12.22 5.56
C ARG A 148 -21.00 -12.87 6.06
N GLY A 149 -21.11 -13.95 6.83
CA GLY A 149 -19.95 -14.71 7.29
C GLY A 149 -19.13 -14.00 8.36
N GLY A 150 -17.82 -14.26 8.40
CA GLY A 150 -16.87 -13.78 9.39
C GLY A 150 -16.20 -14.92 10.18
N ASN A 151 -14.88 -14.84 10.36
CA ASN A 151 -14.08 -15.76 11.16
C ASN A 151 -14.29 -15.55 12.67
N ASP A 152 -14.54 -14.30 13.09
CA ASP A 152 -14.89 -13.94 14.46
C ASP A 152 -16.25 -13.22 14.48
N THR A 153 -17.27 -13.89 15.02
CA THR A 153 -18.63 -13.35 15.11
C THR A 153 -18.78 -12.23 16.14
N ARG A 154 -17.75 -11.99 16.97
CA ARG A 154 -17.71 -10.89 17.94
C ARG A 154 -17.19 -9.59 17.33
N PHE A 155 -16.66 -9.65 16.11
CA PHE A 155 -16.07 -8.49 15.46
C PHE A 155 -17.11 -7.38 15.24
N GLY A 156 -16.84 -6.18 15.77
CA GLY A 156 -17.78 -5.06 15.74
C GLY A 156 -18.99 -5.17 16.66
N THR A 157 -18.95 -6.11 17.61
CA THR A 157 -19.96 -6.25 18.67
C THR A 157 -19.49 -5.62 19.97
N ASP A 158 -20.43 -5.49 20.91
CA ASP A 158 -20.19 -5.01 22.27
C ASP A 158 -19.73 -6.11 23.24
N ASP A 159 -19.33 -7.28 22.72
CA ASP A 159 -18.83 -8.40 23.50
C ASP A 159 -17.44 -8.09 24.07
N THR A 160 -17.41 -7.76 25.36
CA THR A 160 -16.18 -7.45 26.10
C THR A 160 -15.24 -8.64 26.26
N SER A 161 -15.70 -9.89 26.01
CA SER A 161 -14.85 -11.08 26.10
C SER A 161 -13.71 -11.11 25.08
N ARG A 162 -13.76 -10.24 24.06
CA ARG A 162 -12.63 -10.04 23.13
C ARG A 162 -11.43 -9.35 23.78
N PHE A 163 -11.63 -8.59 24.85
CA PHE A 163 -10.56 -7.88 25.52
C PHE A 163 -10.07 -8.64 26.75
N THR A 164 -8.75 -8.67 26.94
CA THR A 164 -8.09 -9.23 28.11
C THR A 164 -7.19 -8.16 28.71
N ASP A 165 -7.52 -7.70 29.93
CA ASP A 165 -6.60 -6.89 30.73
C ASP A 165 -5.45 -7.79 31.22
N ASN A 166 -4.23 -7.44 30.85
CA ASN A 166 -3.04 -8.22 31.20
C ASN A 166 -2.50 -7.90 32.61
N GLY A 167 -3.06 -6.90 33.30
CA GLY A 167 -2.67 -6.49 34.65
C GLY A 167 -1.32 -5.76 34.73
N ASP A 168 -0.72 -5.41 33.60
CA ASP A 168 0.59 -4.77 33.45
C ASP A 168 0.50 -3.38 32.77
N GLY A 169 -0.72 -2.84 32.68
CA GLY A 169 -1.01 -1.59 31.97
C GLY A 169 -1.26 -1.77 30.47
N THR A 170 -1.49 -3.01 30.01
CA THR A 170 -1.87 -3.32 28.63
C THR A 170 -3.16 -4.12 28.53
N VAL A 171 -3.86 -3.97 27.40
CA VAL A 171 -5.09 -4.72 27.07
C VAL A 171 -4.89 -5.43 25.73
N THR A 172 -5.06 -6.75 25.72
CA THR A 172 -5.05 -7.57 24.52
C THR A 172 -6.43 -7.61 23.89
N ASP A 173 -6.56 -7.33 22.59
CA ASP A 173 -7.77 -7.54 21.80
C ASP A 173 -7.62 -8.82 20.97
N LEU A 174 -8.31 -9.88 21.41
CA LEU A 174 -8.28 -11.21 20.82
C LEU A 174 -8.97 -11.27 19.45
N SER A 175 -9.88 -10.33 19.17
CA SER A 175 -10.54 -10.27 17.86
C SER A 175 -9.61 -9.64 16.83
N THR A 176 -8.78 -8.68 17.24
CA THR A 176 -7.89 -7.97 16.29
C THR A 176 -6.43 -8.46 16.27
N GLY A 177 -5.99 -9.16 17.32
CA GLY A 177 -4.59 -9.49 17.50
C GLY A 177 -3.74 -8.27 17.88
N LEU A 178 -4.37 -7.17 18.28
CA LEU A 178 -3.70 -5.96 18.75
C LEU A 178 -3.54 -5.99 20.27
N MET A 179 -2.49 -5.34 20.75
CA MET A 179 -2.31 -5.03 22.16
C MET A 179 -2.25 -3.52 22.33
N TRP A 180 -3.02 -3.01 23.28
CA TRP A 180 -3.23 -1.60 23.52
C TRP A 180 -2.63 -1.17 24.85
N GLN A 181 -2.10 0.04 24.90
CA GLN A 181 -1.80 0.71 26.16
C GLN A 181 -3.12 0.96 26.91
N GLN A 182 -3.23 0.55 28.17
CA GLN A 182 -4.43 0.73 28.98
C GLN A 182 -4.59 2.17 29.52
N GLY A 183 -3.47 2.88 29.74
CA GLY A 183 -3.45 4.28 30.17
C GLY A 183 -3.52 5.30 29.03
N GLU A 184 -3.79 6.56 29.37
CA GLU A 184 -3.79 7.68 28.43
C GLU A 184 -2.46 8.44 28.46
N ASN A 185 -2.02 8.96 27.31
CA ASN A 185 -0.90 9.88 27.24
C ASN A 185 -1.37 11.34 27.30
N GLN A 186 -0.46 12.24 27.68
CA GLN A 186 -0.71 13.67 27.61
C GLN A 186 -1.01 14.11 26.17
N ARG A 187 -1.84 15.15 26.01
CA ARG A 187 -2.17 15.66 24.68
C ARG A 187 -0.91 16.10 23.95
N ALA A 188 -0.76 15.68 22.70
CA ALA A 188 0.39 16.00 21.87
C ALA A 188 -0.04 16.24 20.41
N ASP A 189 0.80 16.97 19.67
CA ASP A 189 0.73 16.98 18.21
C ASP A 189 1.12 15.60 17.63
N ILE A 190 0.95 15.40 16.32
CA ILE A 190 1.18 14.08 15.71
C ILE A 190 2.63 13.62 15.85
N THR A 191 3.58 14.51 15.61
CA THR A 191 5.01 14.20 15.62
C THR A 191 5.46 13.79 17.02
N GLU A 192 5.03 14.52 18.05
CA GLU A 192 5.38 14.19 19.42
C GLU A 192 4.64 12.93 19.91
N ALA A 193 3.38 12.70 19.50
CA ALA A 193 2.66 11.48 19.81
C ALA A 193 3.34 10.22 19.22
N GLU A 194 3.76 10.27 17.95
CA GLU A 194 4.50 9.20 17.29
C GLU A 194 5.85 8.93 17.96
N LYS A 195 6.55 10.01 18.34
CA LYS A 195 7.83 9.92 19.06
C LYS A 195 7.66 9.34 20.48
N ILE A 196 6.58 9.68 21.18
CA ILE A 196 6.28 9.09 22.49
C ILE A 196 5.98 7.60 22.35
N CYS A 197 5.16 7.20 21.37
CA CYS A 197 4.83 5.80 21.14
C CYS A 197 6.08 4.98 20.77
N SER A 198 6.86 5.43 19.79
CA SER A 198 8.06 4.71 19.29
C SER A 198 9.18 4.57 20.32
N LYS A 199 9.21 5.40 21.36
CA LYS A 199 10.15 5.30 22.48
C LYS A 199 9.54 4.65 23.72
N MET A 200 8.26 4.26 23.67
CA MET A 200 7.57 3.69 24.81
C MET A 200 8.14 2.30 25.12
N THR A 201 8.47 2.09 26.40
CA THR A 201 8.71 0.75 26.95
C THR A 201 7.62 0.47 27.98
N LEU A 202 6.64 -0.35 27.61
CA LEU A 202 5.49 -0.70 28.44
C LEU A 202 5.31 -2.22 28.44
N ALA A 203 5.11 -2.79 29.63
CA ALA A 203 5.03 -4.24 29.85
C ALA A 203 6.23 -5.04 29.26
N GLY A 204 7.40 -4.40 29.14
CA GLY A 204 8.60 -5.01 28.54
C GLY A 204 8.64 -5.00 27.00
N TYR A 205 7.65 -4.41 26.33
CA TYR A 205 7.60 -4.26 24.88
C TYR A 205 8.06 -2.88 24.43
N THR A 206 8.70 -2.81 23.26
CA THR A 206 9.34 -1.60 22.71
C THR A 206 8.89 -1.26 21.29
N ASP A 207 7.97 -2.04 20.73
CA ASP A 207 7.41 -1.95 19.37
C ASP A 207 6.05 -1.22 19.35
N TRP A 208 5.87 -0.28 20.29
CA TRP A 208 4.66 0.53 20.40
C TRP A 208 4.61 1.62 19.32
N ARG A 209 3.43 1.84 18.76
CA ARG A 209 3.20 2.86 17.71
C ARG A 209 1.87 3.58 17.91
N LEU A 210 1.72 4.71 17.21
CA LEU A 210 0.44 5.41 17.13
C LEU A 210 -0.53 4.58 16.25
N PRO A 211 -1.79 4.36 16.67
CA PRO A 211 -2.75 3.57 15.92
C PRO A 211 -3.22 4.30 14.67
N THR A 212 -3.54 3.53 13.63
CA THR A 212 -4.29 4.01 12.47
C THR A 212 -5.75 4.29 12.84
N ILE A 213 -6.48 4.96 11.95
CA ILE A 213 -7.90 5.24 12.17
C ILE A 213 -8.74 3.96 12.20
N LYS A 214 -8.38 2.94 11.43
CA LYS A 214 -9.06 1.63 11.49
C LYS A 214 -8.86 0.99 12.86
N GLU A 215 -7.62 0.98 13.36
CA GLU A 215 -7.29 0.37 14.65
C GLU A 215 -7.95 1.08 15.83
N ILE A 216 -7.84 2.41 15.91
CA ILE A 216 -8.38 3.13 17.07
C ILE A 216 -9.92 3.07 17.14
N ASN A 217 -10.60 2.88 16.02
CA ASN A 217 -12.04 2.67 16.03
C ASN A 217 -12.44 1.28 16.54
N THR A 218 -11.53 0.29 16.56
CA THR A 218 -11.85 -1.05 17.11
C THR A 218 -12.09 -1.08 18.62
N ILE A 219 -11.63 -0.03 19.34
CA ILE A 219 -11.87 0.16 20.78
C ILE A 219 -13.07 1.07 21.07
N GLN A 220 -13.81 1.45 20.03
CA GLN A 220 -15.04 2.19 20.14
C GLN A 220 -16.19 1.27 20.60
N ASP A 221 -16.90 1.66 21.64
CA ASP A 221 -18.10 0.96 22.09
C ASP A 221 -19.35 1.68 21.57
N LEU A 222 -19.98 1.12 20.54
CA LEU A 222 -21.18 1.67 19.92
C LEU A 222 -22.47 1.30 20.68
N SER A 223 -22.39 0.43 21.68
CA SER A 223 -23.53 0.09 22.53
C SER A 223 -23.92 1.24 23.45
N TYR A 224 -22.98 2.15 23.73
CA TYR A 224 -23.15 3.30 24.61
C TYR A 224 -23.70 2.92 26.00
N LYS A 225 -23.56 1.66 26.42
CA LYS A 225 -24.20 1.10 27.63
C LYS A 225 -23.77 1.83 28.91
N ASN A 226 -22.53 2.31 28.93
CA ASN A 226 -21.95 3.00 30.08
C ASN A 226 -21.92 4.53 29.92
N GLY A 227 -22.63 5.06 28.91
CA GLY A 227 -22.64 6.51 28.60
C GLY A 227 -21.33 7.01 27.96
N SER A 228 -20.43 6.09 27.61
CA SER A 228 -19.18 6.32 26.89
C SER A 228 -19.24 5.67 25.50
N TRP A 229 -18.46 6.20 24.55
CA TRP A 229 -18.28 5.58 23.22
C TRP A 229 -17.03 4.70 23.15
N PHE A 230 -16.56 4.20 24.29
CA PHE A 230 -15.39 3.34 24.42
C PHE A 230 -15.64 2.36 25.57
N PHE A 231 -14.96 1.20 25.52
CA PHE A 231 -15.03 0.18 26.56
C PHE A 231 -14.31 0.67 27.83
N ASP A 232 -15.04 1.35 28.72
CA ASP A 232 -14.51 2.00 29.92
C ASP A 232 -13.92 1.04 30.96
N ASP A 233 -14.39 -0.21 30.98
CA ASP A 233 -13.81 -1.31 31.77
C ASP A 233 -12.34 -1.57 31.39
N PHE A 234 -11.93 -1.27 30.14
CA PHE A 234 -10.58 -1.52 29.63
C PHE A 234 -9.81 -0.23 29.34
N PHE A 235 -10.45 0.78 28.79
CA PHE A 235 -9.82 2.00 28.27
C PHE A 235 -10.25 3.21 29.07
N LYS A 236 -9.81 3.30 30.33
CA LYS A 236 -10.18 4.39 31.23
C LYS A 236 -9.73 5.76 30.70
N ALA A 237 -10.60 6.75 30.89
CA ALA A 237 -10.33 8.17 30.64
C ALA A 237 -10.21 8.98 31.95
N GLU A 238 -9.52 8.42 32.94
CA GLU A 238 -9.41 9.02 34.28
C GLU A 238 -8.44 10.20 34.28
N GLY A 239 -8.94 11.39 34.68
CA GLY A 239 -8.10 12.58 34.84
C GLY A 239 -7.95 13.45 33.59
N VAL A 240 -8.61 13.09 32.47
CA VAL A 240 -8.63 13.90 31.26
C VAL A 240 -9.87 14.80 31.21
N SER A 241 -9.66 16.08 30.93
CA SER A 241 -10.73 17.07 30.75
C SER A 241 -10.92 17.44 29.28
N GLY A 242 -12.14 17.88 28.95
CA GLY A 242 -12.53 18.32 27.61
C GLY A 242 -13.02 17.19 26.69
N MET A 243 -13.06 17.47 25.38
CA MET A 243 -13.47 16.46 24.38
C MET A 243 -12.39 15.40 24.20
N LEU A 244 -12.82 14.14 24.15
CA LEU A 244 -11.98 12.95 23.98
C LEU A 244 -11.66 12.73 22.49
N HIS A 245 -11.01 13.72 21.88
CA HIS A 245 -10.45 13.61 20.54
C HIS A 245 -9.14 12.85 20.59
N TYR A 246 -9.14 11.64 20.05
CA TYR A 246 -7.97 10.79 19.95
C TYR A 246 -7.41 10.78 18.54
N ARG A 247 -6.11 11.03 18.45
CA ARG A 247 -5.37 11.11 17.19
C ARG A 247 -5.03 9.73 16.64
N ALA A 248 -5.21 9.56 15.34
CA ALA A 248 -4.67 8.45 14.57
C ALA A 248 -3.43 8.90 13.75
N SER A 249 -2.60 7.93 13.36
CA SER A 249 -1.50 8.13 12.40
C SER A 249 -1.98 8.33 10.97
N THR A 250 -3.22 7.93 10.66
CA THR A 250 -3.80 8.08 9.32
C THR A 250 -3.99 9.55 8.97
N MET A 251 -3.43 9.98 7.84
CA MET A 251 -3.47 11.36 7.36
C MET A 251 -4.50 11.57 6.26
N PHE A 252 -5.02 12.79 6.17
CA PHE A 252 -5.88 13.26 5.08
C PHE A 252 -5.21 14.45 4.40
N TYR A 253 -4.85 14.26 3.12
CA TYR A 253 -4.07 15.19 2.31
C TYR A 253 -2.79 15.71 2.97
N ASN A 254 -2.19 15.01 3.94
CA ASN A 254 -1.02 15.46 4.71
C ASN A 254 -1.17 16.79 5.48
N HIS A 255 -2.41 17.31 5.61
CA HIS A 255 -2.69 18.54 6.35
C HIS A 255 -3.49 18.26 7.63
N TYR A 256 -4.34 17.23 7.60
CA TYR A 256 -5.18 16.84 8.72
C TYR A 256 -4.88 15.40 9.12
N SER A 257 -4.87 15.09 10.40
CA SER A 257 -4.97 13.71 10.86
C SER A 257 -6.42 13.29 11.01
N TRP A 258 -6.66 12.00 10.84
CA TRP A 258 -7.89 11.37 11.30
C TRP A 258 -7.95 11.35 12.83
N VAL A 259 -9.16 11.49 13.34
CA VAL A 259 -9.45 11.60 14.77
C VAL A 259 -10.72 10.82 15.08
N THR A 260 -10.69 10.04 16.14
CA THR A 260 -11.88 9.44 16.76
C THR A 260 -12.29 10.28 17.97
N ASN A 261 -13.55 10.71 18.00
CA ASN A 261 -14.12 11.45 19.13
C ASN A 261 -14.89 10.51 20.05
N PHE A 262 -14.24 10.00 21.09
CA PHE A 262 -14.89 9.12 22.07
C PHE A 262 -15.91 9.83 22.97
N SER A 263 -16.01 11.16 22.95
CA SER A 263 -17.09 11.89 23.63
C SER A 263 -18.39 11.91 22.83
N LYS A 264 -18.31 11.72 21.50
CA LYS A 264 -19.46 11.89 20.59
C LYS A 264 -19.69 10.69 19.66
N GLY A 265 -18.76 9.75 19.61
CA GLY A 265 -18.84 8.51 18.83
C GLY A 265 -18.60 8.68 17.33
N TYR A 266 -18.23 9.86 16.84
CA TYR A 266 -17.91 10.05 15.42
C TYR A 266 -16.40 10.13 15.20
N ASP A 267 -15.99 9.83 13.98
CA ASP A 267 -14.61 10.00 13.51
C ASP A 267 -14.57 10.87 12.24
N GLY A 268 -13.44 11.51 12.00
CA GLY A 268 -13.26 12.39 10.85
C GLY A 268 -11.86 12.99 10.77
N TYR A 269 -11.58 13.70 9.67
CA TYR A 269 -10.35 14.43 9.46
C TYR A 269 -10.58 15.92 9.75
N TYR A 270 -10.15 16.40 10.91
CA TYR A 270 -10.35 17.81 11.28
C TYR A 270 -9.27 18.36 12.20
N ALA A 271 -8.26 17.55 12.55
CA ALA A 271 -7.16 17.99 13.38
C ALA A 271 -5.97 18.34 12.52
N GLY A 272 -5.52 19.60 12.58
CA GLY A 272 -4.22 20.00 12.05
C GLY A 272 -3.11 19.15 12.65
N THR A 273 -1.98 19.05 11.95
CA THR A 273 -0.81 18.28 12.40
C THR A 273 -0.26 18.75 13.75
N ASP A 274 -0.46 20.02 14.08
CA ASP A 274 -0.04 20.70 15.32
C ASP A 274 -1.06 20.63 16.47
N ALA A 275 -2.28 20.11 16.23
CA ALA A 275 -3.32 20.12 17.25
C ALA A 275 -2.99 19.17 18.42
N PRO A 276 -2.99 19.64 19.68
CA PRO A 276 -2.67 18.80 20.83
C PRO A 276 -3.87 17.91 21.18
N LEU A 277 -3.79 16.64 20.80
CA LEU A 277 -4.86 15.64 20.96
C LEU A 277 -4.44 14.49 21.85
N LEU A 278 -5.43 13.78 22.41
CA LEU A 278 -5.17 12.55 23.15
C LEU A 278 -4.66 11.48 22.20
N PHE A 279 -3.90 10.52 22.72
CA PHE A 279 -3.49 9.34 21.97
C PHE A 279 -3.18 8.20 22.91
N ARG A 280 -3.22 6.99 22.35
CA ARG A 280 -2.95 5.73 23.03
C ARG A 280 -2.04 4.92 22.12
N ALA A 281 -1.05 4.24 22.67
CA ALA A 281 -0.18 3.40 21.86
C ALA A 281 -0.84 2.04 21.59
N VAL A 282 -0.54 1.47 20.42
CA VAL A 282 -0.93 0.13 20.00
C VAL A 282 0.31 -0.63 19.52
N ARG A 283 0.28 -1.95 19.63
CA ARG A 283 1.26 -2.85 19.01
C ARG A 283 0.59 -4.12 18.50
N THR A 284 1.33 -4.88 17.73
CA THR A 284 0.90 -6.19 17.20
C THR A 284 1.33 -7.30 18.15
N ILE A 285 0.45 -8.27 18.39
CA ILE A 285 0.84 -9.50 19.09
C ILE A 285 1.35 -10.49 18.06
N ASP A 286 2.67 -10.69 18.01
CA ASP A 286 3.25 -11.70 17.12
C ASP A 286 2.96 -13.10 17.68
N SER A 287 1.93 -13.75 17.13
CA SER A 287 1.65 -15.15 17.42
C SER A 287 2.03 -16.01 16.22
N THR A 288 2.91 -16.97 16.48
CA THR A 288 3.29 -18.03 15.57
C THR A 288 2.05 -18.75 15.02
N GLU A 289 1.92 -18.75 13.69
CA GLU A 289 1.20 -19.69 12.83
C GLU A 289 -0.34 -19.84 12.86
N LYS A 290 -1.11 -19.12 13.68
CA LYS A 290 -2.56 -18.95 13.43
C LYS A 290 -3.00 -17.61 14.03
N MET A 291 -3.63 -16.76 13.21
CA MET A 291 -4.01 -15.35 13.48
C MET A 291 -2.99 -14.29 13.04
N ARG A 292 -2.17 -14.56 12.02
CA ARG A 292 -1.14 -13.63 11.52
C ARG A 292 -1.59 -12.66 10.41
N SER A 293 -2.88 -12.38 10.20
CA SER A 293 -3.24 -11.48 9.06
C SER A 293 -4.49 -10.62 9.16
N ALA A 294 -5.14 -10.46 10.32
CA ALA A 294 -6.52 -9.95 10.29
C ALA A 294 -6.69 -8.42 10.44
N TYR A 295 -5.75 -7.64 11.02
CA TYR A 295 -6.00 -6.21 11.30
C TYR A 295 -4.84 -5.25 11.05
N ILE A 296 -3.75 -5.78 10.50
CA ILE A 296 -2.60 -4.97 10.08
C ILE A 296 -2.45 -5.20 8.60
N LYS A 297 -3.19 -4.39 7.86
CA LYS A 297 -2.82 -3.86 6.56
C LYS A 297 -3.67 -2.62 6.41
N SER A 298 -3.07 -1.47 6.71
CA SER A 298 -3.43 -0.26 5.99
C SER A 298 -3.46 -0.61 4.50
N ASP A 299 -4.41 -0.07 3.77
CA ASP A 299 -4.54 -0.26 2.32
C ASP A 299 -3.38 0.35 1.51
N GLU A 300 -2.20 0.54 2.12
CA GLU A 300 -0.93 0.67 1.43
C GLU A 300 0.12 -0.13 2.21
N ASN A 301 0.88 -0.94 1.48
CA ASN A 301 2.18 -1.48 1.89
C ASN A 301 3.15 -0.32 2.15
N ASP A 302 2.92 0.50 3.17
CA ASP A 302 3.88 1.55 3.55
C ASP A 302 4.92 0.91 4.46
N TYR A 303 5.85 0.18 3.84
CA TYR A 303 7.10 -0.23 4.48
C TYR A 303 8.01 0.97 4.75
N LEU A 304 7.63 2.16 4.29
CA LEU A 304 8.36 3.41 4.42
C LEU A 304 7.80 4.22 5.58
N TYR A 305 8.53 4.28 6.69
CA TYR A 305 8.17 5.04 7.88
C TYR A 305 8.95 6.35 7.92
N SER A 306 8.26 7.47 7.72
CA SER A 306 8.83 8.80 7.93
C SER A 306 9.13 9.02 9.42
N GLY A 307 10.41 9.04 9.78
CA GLY A 307 10.88 9.61 11.04
C GLY A 307 10.87 11.15 11.01
N SER A 308 11.16 11.78 12.15
CA SER A 308 11.33 13.23 12.20
C SER A 308 12.46 13.70 11.25
N ASP A 309 12.26 14.85 10.61
CA ASP A 309 13.30 15.59 9.87
C ASP A 309 13.78 14.99 8.54
N GLY A 310 12.95 14.21 7.84
CA GLY A 310 13.25 13.71 6.48
C GLY A 310 14.05 12.40 6.46
N ILE A 311 14.12 11.71 7.61
CA ILE A 311 14.63 10.34 7.71
C ILE A 311 13.48 9.37 7.45
N ILE A 312 13.65 8.36 6.59
CA ILE A 312 12.60 7.39 6.26
C ILE A 312 13.16 5.98 6.39
N THR A 313 12.52 5.12 7.17
CA THR A 313 12.92 3.71 7.31
C THR A 313 12.12 2.86 6.34
N ASP A 314 12.80 2.13 5.46
CA ASP A 314 12.23 1.15 4.55
C ASP A 314 12.38 -0.26 5.16
N GLU A 315 11.32 -0.76 5.78
CA GLU A 315 11.31 -2.10 6.39
C GLU A 315 11.33 -3.25 5.37
N LYS A 316 10.95 -3.00 4.11
CA LYS A 316 10.97 -4.01 3.05
C LYS A 316 12.39 -4.33 2.64
N THR A 317 13.23 -3.30 2.53
CA THR A 317 14.61 -3.42 2.08
C THR A 317 15.63 -3.37 3.21
N GLY A 318 15.22 -2.88 4.39
CA GLY A 318 16.10 -2.55 5.51
C GLY A 318 16.91 -1.26 5.30
N TYR A 319 16.57 -0.45 4.28
CA TYR A 319 17.22 0.83 4.06
C TYR A 319 16.71 1.91 5.01
N VAL A 320 17.56 2.89 5.29
CA VAL A 320 17.14 4.14 5.91
C VAL A 320 17.56 5.28 4.98
N TRP A 321 16.61 6.12 4.61
CA TRP A 321 16.74 7.21 3.66
C TRP A 321 16.81 8.55 4.39
N ASN A 322 17.49 9.52 3.78
CA ASN A 322 17.47 10.93 4.17
C ASN A 322 17.13 11.77 2.95
N GLU A 323 15.91 12.31 2.92
CA GLU A 323 15.38 13.12 1.82
C GLU A 323 15.41 14.63 2.10
N LYS A 324 15.92 15.06 3.25
CA LYS A 324 15.89 16.46 3.71
C LYS A 324 16.51 17.43 2.69
N TYR A 325 17.45 16.95 1.89
CA TYR A 325 18.22 17.71 0.92
C TYR A 325 17.81 17.42 -0.54
N ALA A 326 16.75 16.65 -0.76
CA ALA A 326 16.32 16.25 -2.11
C ALA A 326 15.93 17.44 -3.01
N LYS A 327 15.50 18.57 -2.41
CA LYS A 327 15.18 19.82 -3.12
C LYS A 327 16.41 20.66 -3.47
N ASN A 328 17.54 20.40 -2.84
CA ASN A 328 18.77 21.16 -3.09
C ASN A 328 19.49 20.53 -4.27
N SER A 329 19.42 21.17 -5.44
CA SER A 329 20.11 20.68 -6.62
C SER A 329 21.56 21.16 -6.65
N CYS A 330 22.48 20.25 -6.91
CA CYS A 330 23.92 20.52 -7.02
C CYS A 330 24.55 19.65 -8.10
N SER A 331 25.80 19.97 -8.46
CA SER A 331 26.62 19.12 -9.32
C SER A 331 26.96 17.79 -8.65
N PHE A 332 27.37 16.80 -9.43
CA PHE A 332 27.72 15.48 -8.92
C PHE A 332 28.89 15.52 -7.92
N GLU A 333 29.88 16.38 -8.17
CA GLU A 333 31.03 16.54 -7.27
C GLU A 333 30.62 17.25 -5.96
N GLU A 334 29.74 18.24 -6.02
CA GLU A 334 29.16 18.87 -4.81
C GLU A 334 28.33 17.88 -4.00
N ALA A 335 27.61 16.96 -4.64
CA ALA A 335 26.86 15.89 -3.95
C ALA A 335 27.82 14.95 -3.19
N LYS A 336 28.96 14.58 -3.78
CA LYS A 336 30.01 13.79 -3.10
C LYS A 336 30.65 14.55 -1.94
N GLU A 337 30.92 15.84 -2.10
CA GLU A 337 31.43 16.69 -1.02
C GLU A 337 30.43 16.80 0.13
N PHE A 338 29.15 16.97 -0.18
CA PHE A 338 28.07 16.96 0.81
C PHE A 338 28.00 15.63 1.56
N LEU A 339 28.05 14.49 0.85
CA LEU A 339 28.09 13.16 1.45
C LEU A 339 29.29 13.01 2.41
N LYS A 340 30.49 13.42 1.98
CA LYS A 340 31.69 13.37 2.82
C LYS A 340 31.51 14.19 4.10
N LYS A 341 30.93 15.39 3.98
CA LYS A 341 30.64 16.25 5.13
C LYS A 341 29.60 15.62 6.05
N ALA A 342 28.51 15.08 5.50
CA ALA A 342 27.45 14.41 6.26
C ALA A 342 28.01 13.29 7.15
N ASN A 343 28.91 12.46 6.61
CA ASN A 343 29.54 11.38 7.36
C ASN A 343 30.57 11.88 8.39
N GLN A 344 31.31 12.95 8.08
CA GLN A 344 32.26 13.56 9.03
C GLN A 344 31.58 14.23 10.23
N THR A 345 30.37 14.75 10.03
CA THR A 345 29.59 15.44 11.07
C THR A 345 28.56 14.54 11.75
N GLU A 346 28.54 13.24 11.43
CA GLU A 346 27.54 12.30 11.92
C GLU A 346 26.11 12.81 11.72
N LEU A 347 25.78 13.19 10.47
CA LEU A 347 24.47 13.74 10.12
C LEU A 347 23.35 12.82 10.62
N ASP A 348 22.44 13.39 11.40
CA ASP A 348 21.32 12.67 12.04
C ASP A 348 21.76 11.49 12.92
N GLY A 349 22.98 11.55 13.48
CA GLY A 349 23.58 10.53 14.33
C GLY A 349 24.28 9.39 13.59
N TYR A 350 24.46 9.52 12.27
CA TYR A 350 25.01 8.46 11.43
C TYR A 350 26.19 8.93 10.57
N SER A 351 27.21 8.08 10.45
CA SER A 351 28.43 8.32 9.68
C SER A 351 28.61 7.36 8.50
N ASP A 352 27.59 6.56 8.21
CA ASP A 352 27.57 5.49 7.20
C ASP A 352 26.60 5.80 6.05
N TRP A 353 26.27 7.08 5.84
CA TRP A 353 25.48 7.51 4.69
C TRP A 353 26.22 7.23 3.39
N ARG A 354 25.45 7.06 2.32
CA ARG A 354 25.93 6.92 0.95
C ARG A 354 24.91 7.53 -0.01
N LEU A 355 25.38 7.88 -1.21
CA LEU A 355 24.46 8.12 -2.32
C LEU A 355 23.78 6.78 -2.67
N PRO A 356 22.52 6.79 -3.10
CA PRO A 356 21.79 5.58 -3.42
C PRO A 356 22.21 5.00 -4.75
N LEU A 357 22.13 3.68 -4.86
CA LEU A 357 22.23 2.97 -6.13
C LEU A 357 20.91 3.10 -6.90
N ARG A 358 20.98 2.94 -8.22
CA ARG A 358 19.81 2.93 -9.10
C ARG A 358 18.71 1.99 -8.60
N GLU A 359 19.06 0.78 -8.20
CA GLU A 359 18.08 -0.23 -7.79
C GLU A 359 17.48 0.07 -6.40
N GLU A 360 18.18 0.85 -5.59
CA GLU A 360 17.64 1.29 -4.30
C GLU A 360 16.63 2.41 -4.52
N LEU A 361 16.92 3.39 -5.39
CA LEU A 361 15.91 4.38 -5.78
C LEU A 361 14.73 3.71 -6.49
N ARG A 362 14.96 2.69 -7.32
CA ARG A 362 13.87 1.93 -7.96
C ARG A 362 12.97 1.24 -6.94
N SER A 363 13.54 0.76 -5.84
CA SER A 363 12.76 0.04 -4.81
C SER A 363 11.62 0.89 -4.24
N ILE A 364 11.82 2.21 -4.16
CA ILE A 364 10.85 3.20 -3.66
C ILE A 364 10.00 3.85 -4.78
N MET A 365 10.07 3.41 -6.03
CA MET A 365 9.28 4.01 -7.14
C MET A 365 7.85 3.46 -7.22
N CYS A 366 6.90 4.29 -7.61
CA CYS A 366 5.54 3.88 -7.94
C CYS A 366 5.21 4.21 -9.41
N TYR A 367 4.74 3.23 -10.17
CA TYR A 367 4.47 3.36 -11.61
C TYR A 367 2.97 3.51 -11.93
N ASP A 368 2.16 4.01 -10.98
CA ASP A 368 0.71 4.22 -11.11
C ASP A 368 0.32 5.57 -11.75
N GLY A 369 1.30 6.38 -12.14
CA GLY A 369 1.11 7.70 -12.74
C GLY A 369 1.14 8.88 -11.76
N ARG A 370 1.41 8.65 -10.47
CA ARG A 370 1.64 9.73 -9.51
C ARG A 370 2.92 10.53 -9.78
N ILE A 371 2.93 11.79 -9.33
CA ILE A 371 4.04 12.72 -9.51
C ILE A 371 4.28 13.46 -8.18
N PRO A 372 5.46 13.31 -7.53
CA PRO A 372 6.58 12.42 -7.89
C PRO A 372 6.20 10.93 -7.86
N ALA A 373 6.85 10.12 -8.69
CA ALA A 373 6.63 8.68 -8.88
C ALA A 373 7.25 7.84 -7.74
N VAL A 374 6.91 8.16 -6.48
CA VAL A 374 7.47 7.54 -5.27
C VAL A 374 6.37 6.80 -4.50
N GLU A 375 6.67 5.64 -3.93
CA GLU A 375 5.75 4.88 -3.07
C GLU A 375 5.42 5.64 -1.78
N GLY A 376 4.15 5.56 -1.38
CA GLY A 376 3.64 6.15 -0.14
C GLY A 376 3.66 7.68 -0.10
N ASP A 377 3.28 8.22 1.06
CA ASP A 377 3.30 9.66 1.36
C ASP A 377 4.52 10.05 2.26
N SER A 378 5.41 9.09 2.53
CA SER A 378 6.56 9.25 3.44
C SER A 378 7.66 10.17 2.89
N PHE A 379 7.83 10.23 1.57
CA PHE A 379 8.81 11.09 0.91
C PHE A 379 8.21 12.48 0.58
N LYS A 380 8.30 13.41 1.53
CA LYS A 380 7.66 14.74 1.47
C LYS A 380 8.54 15.82 0.82
N ASN A 381 9.83 15.56 0.70
CA ASN A 381 10.81 16.52 0.18
C ASN A 381 11.30 16.18 -1.22
N ILE A 382 10.84 15.08 -1.81
CA ILE A 382 11.13 14.77 -3.20
C ILE A 382 10.30 15.68 -4.12
N ALA A 383 10.98 16.41 -5.00
CA ALA A 383 10.37 17.13 -6.12
C ALA A 383 10.42 16.24 -7.38
N PRO A 384 9.57 16.48 -8.41
CA PRO A 384 9.62 15.76 -9.68
C PRO A 384 10.83 16.20 -10.55
N GLY A 385 12.03 16.09 -9.99
CA GLY A 385 13.31 16.44 -10.58
C GLY A 385 14.28 15.26 -10.56
N PHE A 386 15.50 15.48 -11.01
CA PHE A 386 16.55 14.45 -11.00
C PHE A 386 17.21 14.36 -9.64
N VAL A 387 17.54 13.15 -9.19
CA VAL A 387 18.33 12.86 -7.99
C VAL A 387 19.55 12.03 -8.40
N TRP A 388 20.72 12.38 -7.87
CA TRP A 388 21.95 11.65 -8.17
C TRP A 388 21.94 10.23 -7.57
N THR A 389 22.39 9.27 -8.36
CA THR A 389 22.79 7.95 -7.84
C THR A 389 24.28 7.96 -7.49
N ALA A 390 24.79 6.92 -6.82
CA ALA A 390 26.23 6.76 -6.56
C ALA A 390 27.04 6.38 -7.81
N GLN A 391 26.38 6.05 -8.93
CA GLN A 391 27.01 5.35 -10.05
C GLN A 391 27.43 6.32 -11.16
N GLU A 392 28.68 6.22 -11.58
CA GLU A 392 29.20 6.94 -12.74
C GLU A 392 28.96 6.14 -14.03
N ASN A 393 28.93 6.82 -15.18
CA ASN A 393 28.78 6.10 -16.43
C ASN A 393 30.07 5.34 -16.76
N LYS A 394 29.96 4.02 -16.92
CA LYS A 394 31.12 3.13 -17.18
C LYS A 394 31.88 3.45 -18.48
N ASN A 395 31.21 4.09 -19.44
CA ASN A 395 31.78 4.40 -20.76
C ASN A 395 32.25 5.87 -20.87
N ASP A 396 31.79 6.77 -20.01
CA ASP A 396 32.12 8.20 -20.06
C ASP A 396 32.18 8.81 -18.65
N ASN A 397 33.39 9.10 -18.19
CA ASN A 397 33.65 9.66 -16.87
C ASN A 397 33.17 11.12 -16.71
N SER A 398 32.73 11.81 -17.76
CA SER A 398 32.06 13.11 -17.62
C SER A 398 30.60 12.99 -17.19
N LEU A 399 30.07 11.77 -17.15
CA LEU A 399 28.66 11.50 -16.91
C LEU A 399 28.42 10.69 -15.63
N ALA A 400 27.27 10.91 -15.00
CA ALA A 400 26.80 10.14 -13.86
C ALA A 400 25.32 9.77 -14.02
N TRP A 401 24.90 8.69 -13.36
CA TRP A 401 23.52 8.24 -13.38
C TRP A 401 22.68 9.06 -12.40
N ALA A 402 21.50 9.47 -12.88
CA ALA A 402 20.50 10.17 -12.08
C ALA A 402 19.14 9.49 -12.27
N PHE A 403 18.30 9.58 -11.24
CA PHE A 403 16.94 9.08 -11.26
C PHE A 403 15.98 10.26 -11.36
N TYR A 404 15.12 10.25 -12.37
CA TYR A 404 14.08 11.25 -12.52
C TYR A 404 12.87 10.88 -11.69
N MET A 405 12.68 11.59 -10.58
CA MET A 405 11.65 11.28 -9.59
C MET A 405 10.25 11.65 -10.06
N GLY A 406 10.09 12.41 -11.15
CA GLY A 406 8.77 12.73 -11.69
C GLY A 406 8.06 11.52 -12.28
N TYR A 407 8.82 10.58 -12.83
CA TYR A 407 8.27 9.42 -13.54
C TYR A 407 8.91 8.09 -13.13
N GLY A 408 10.04 8.11 -12.42
CA GLY A 408 10.72 6.90 -11.98
C GLY A 408 11.61 6.26 -13.05
N CYS A 409 12.19 7.09 -13.94
CA CYS A 409 13.16 6.65 -14.94
C CYS A 409 14.60 7.01 -14.55
N CYS A 410 15.54 6.10 -14.82
CA CYS A 410 16.97 6.37 -14.64
C CYS A 410 17.60 6.82 -15.97
N VAL A 411 18.37 7.90 -15.93
CA VAL A 411 19.04 8.51 -17.09
C VAL A 411 20.49 8.84 -16.75
N VAL A 412 21.26 9.18 -17.77
CA VAL A 412 22.63 9.65 -17.64
C VAL A 412 22.64 11.17 -17.81
N MET A 413 23.30 11.88 -16.90
CA MET A 413 23.46 13.33 -16.93
C MET A 413 24.95 13.72 -16.88
N ARG A 414 25.28 14.90 -17.38
CA ARG A 414 26.62 15.49 -17.19
C ARG A 414 26.86 15.81 -15.72
N LYS A 415 28.06 15.54 -15.21
CA LYS A 415 28.40 15.77 -13.80
C LYS A 415 28.30 17.25 -13.39
N GLU A 416 28.34 18.17 -14.34
CA GLU A 416 28.16 19.62 -14.13
C GLU A 416 26.69 20.07 -14.10
N GLU A 417 25.74 19.20 -14.48
CA GLU A 417 24.30 19.49 -14.36
C GLU A 417 23.84 19.39 -12.91
N PHE A 418 22.60 19.80 -12.64
CA PHE A 418 22.09 19.93 -11.26
C PHE A 418 21.09 18.81 -10.96
N GLY A 419 21.41 18.01 -9.94
CA GLY A 419 20.55 16.95 -9.40
C GLY A 419 20.40 17.08 -7.89
N GLY A 420 19.25 16.68 -7.35
CA GLY A 420 18.98 16.61 -5.93
C GLY A 420 19.82 15.53 -5.23
N VAL A 421 19.93 15.63 -3.91
CA VAL A 421 20.66 14.67 -3.08
C VAL A 421 19.70 13.98 -2.11
N ILE A 422 19.58 12.67 -2.27
CA ILE A 422 19.00 11.77 -1.27
C ILE A 422 20.15 10.91 -0.75
N LEU A 423 20.23 10.70 0.56
CA LEU A 423 21.19 9.76 1.14
C LEU A 423 20.45 8.49 1.57
N VAL A 424 21.16 7.38 1.57
CA VAL A 424 20.66 6.10 2.06
C VAL A 424 21.72 5.44 2.93
N ARG A 425 21.30 4.60 3.87
CA ARG A 425 22.15 3.72 4.69
C ARG A 425 21.45 2.37 4.89
N GLY A 426 22.18 1.40 5.44
CA GLY A 426 21.75 -0.01 5.53
C GLY A 426 22.67 -0.92 4.72
N ASN A 427 22.37 -2.22 4.70
CA ASN A 427 23.19 -3.21 3.99
C ASN A 427 23.41 -2.78 2.54
N LYS A 428 24.66 -2.78 2.07
CA LYS A 428 24.92 -2.45 0.67
C LYS A 428 24.23 -3.47 -0.21
N SER A 429 23.40 -3.02 -1.15
CA SER A 429 22.74 -3.93 -2.08
C SER A 429 23.78 -4.78 -2.83
N SER A 430 23.50 -6.06 -3.02
CA SER A 430 24.36 -6.96 -3.80
C SER A 430 24.31 -6.69 -5.30
N TYR A 431 23.53 -5.69 -5.77
CA TYR A 431 23.33 -5.38 -7.19
C TYR A 431 24.61 -4.98 -7.96
N GLU A 432 25.73 -4.79 -7.27
CA GLU A 432 27.06 -4.58 -7.87
C GLU A 432 27.82 -5.87 -8.19
N MET A 433 27.30 -7.05 -7.84
CA MET A 433 27.94 -8.35 -8.17
C MET A 433 28.07 -8.53 -9.69
N LYS A 434 29.20 -9.12 -10.10
CA LYS A 434 29.46 -9.45 -11.51
C LYS A 434 28.52 -10.56 -12.00
N SER A 435 28.34 -10.65 -13.32
CA SER A 435 27.41 -11.62 -13.92
C SER A 435 27.69 -13.07 -13.53
N ASP A 436 28.95 -13.48 -13.47
CA ASP A 436 29.39 -14.83 -13.08
C ASP A 436 29.10 -15.18 -11.61
N GLU A 437 29.04 -14.15 -10.76
CA GLU A 437 28.68 -14.29 -9.36
C GLU A 437 27.18 -14.12 -9.10
N ARG A 438 26.42 -13.47 -9.98
CA ARG A 438 24.99 -13.17 -9.79
C ARG A 438 24.07 -14.21 -10.41
N PHE A 439 24.33 -14.61 -11.65
CA PHE A 439 23.42 -15.43 -12.43
C PHE A 439 23.86 -16.89 -12.49
N ILE A 440 22.89 -17.80 -12.41
CA ILE A 440 23.09 -19.22 -12.68
C ILE A 440 22.37 -19.54 -13.99
N ILE A 441 23.11 -20.01 -15.00
CA ILE A 441 22.54 -20.51 -16.25
C ILE A 441 22.17 -21.99 -16.03
N ASN A 442 20.88 -22.31 -16.06
CA ASN A 442 20.36 -23.62 -15.64
C ASN A 442 20.44 -24.72 -16.73
N ASN A 443 20.92 -24.38 -17.94
CA ASN A 443 21.01 -25.26 -19.11
C ASN A 443 19.68 -25.87 -19.60
N ASP A 444 18.56 -25.26 -19.26
CA ASP A 444 17.19 -25.64 -19.66
C ASP A 444 16.43 -24.48 -20.34
N GLY A 445 17.18 -23.46 -20.78
CA GLY A 445 16.63 -22.20 -21.33
C GLY A 445 16.34 -21.12 -20.27
N THR A 446 16.59 -21.39 -18.98
CA THR A 446 16.37 -20.43 -17.90
C THR A 446 17.65 -19.91 -17.24
N VAL A 447 17.55 -18.75 -16.60
CA VAL A 447 18.60 -18.11 -15.81
C VAL A 447 18.06 -17.73 -14.44
N THR A 448 18.68 -18.21 -13.37
CA THR A 448 18.36 -17.82 -11.99
C THR A 448 19.18 -16.59 -11.57
N ASP A 449 18.51 -15.55 -11.08
CA ASP A 449 19.12 -14.39 -10.45
C ASP A 449 19.13 -14.54 -8.93
N LYS A 450 20.32 -14.75 -8.36
CA LYS A 450 20.50 -15.00 -6.92
C LYS A 450 20.18 -13.79 -6.03
N ILE A 451 20.10 -12.59 -6.60
CA ILE A 451 19.86 -11.37 -5.84
C ILE A 451 18.37 -11.10 -5.71
N THR A 452 17.64 -11.21 -6.82
CA THR A 452 16.23 -10.84 -6.89
C THR A 452 15.29 -12.01 -6.57
N SER A 453 15.82 -13.23 -6.46
CA SER A 453 15.04 -14.47 -6.37
C SER A 453 14.08 -14.63 -7.57
N LEU A 454 14.49 -14.13 -8.73
CA LEU A 454 13.77 -14.25 -9.99
C LEU A 454 14.47 -15.27 -10.88
N MET A 455 13.67 -15.92 -11.72
CA MET A 455 14.17 -16.76 -12.80
C MET A 455 13.67 -16.21 -14.13
N TRP A 456 14.59 -16.01 -15.06
CA TRP A 456 14.37 -15.36 -16.34
C TRP A 456 14.45 -16.35 -17.48
N MET A 457 13.66 -16.12 -18.52
CA MET A 457 13.91 -16.74 -19.83
C MET A 457 15.24 -16.22 -20.39
N LYS A 458 16.10 -17.14 -20.83
CA LYS A 458 17.42 -16.81 -21.39
C LYS A 458 17.33 -16.28 -22.81
N ASP A 459 16.52 -16.92 -23.64
CA ASP A 459 16.46 -16.67 -25.08
C ASP A 459 15.53 -15.49 -25.41
N GLU A 460 15.53 -15.05 -26.67
CA GLU A 460 14.67 -13.97 -27.14
C GLU A 460 13.21 -14.36 -27.34
N THR A 461 12.33 -13.38 -27.16
CA THR A 461 10.91 -13.52 -27.48
C THR A 461 10.58 -12.94 -28.85
N PRO A 462 9.51 -13.41 -29.51
CA PRO A 462 8.93 -12.66 -30.61
C PRO A 462 8.51 -11.25 -30.16
N MET A 463 8.47 -10.30 -31.09
CA MET A 463 7.88 -9.00 -30.84
C MET A 463 6.36 -9.12 -30.84
N LEU A 464 5.74 -8.87 -29.70
CA LEU A 464 4.30 -9.03 -29.47
C LEU A 464 3.70 -7.73 -28.94
N THR A 465 2.39 -7.59 -29.06
CA THR A 465 1.65 -6.59 -28.27
C THR A 465 1.65 -7.02 -26.80
N ILE A 466 1.38 -6.09 -25.87
CA ILE A 466 1.37 -6.40 -24.44
C ILE A 466 0.38 -7.51 -24.05
N GLU A 467 -0.78 -7.58 -24.71
CA GLU A 467 -1.79 -8.61 -24.47
C GLU A 467 -1.32 -9.98 -24.97
N GLU A 468 -0.75 -10.03 -26.18
CA GLU A 468 -0.13 -11.24 -26.74
C GLU A 468 1.06 -11.70 -25.89
N ALA A 469 1.87 -10.79 -25.34
CA ALA A 469 3.00 -11.11 -24.47
C ALA A 469 2.57 -11.70 -23.12
N LYS A 470 1.49 -11.15 -22.51
CA LYS A 470 0.90 -11.73 -21.28
C LYS A 470 0.38 -13.14 -21.53
N GLU A 471 -0.36 -13.35 -22.63
CA GLU A 471 -0.85 -14.67 -23.03
C GLU A 471 0.29 -15.64 -23.34
N TYR A 472 1.36 -15.16 -24.00
CA TYR A 472 2.56 -15.94 -24.26
C TYR A 472 3.17 -16.46 -22.96
N CYS A 473 3.33 -15.60 -21.95
CA CYS A 473 3.88 -16.00 -20.65
C CYS A 473 2.98 -17.01 -19.94
N GLN A 474 1.67 -16.79 -19.91
CA GLN A 474 0.72 -17.67 -19.22
C GLN A 474 0.66 -19.09 -19.81
N ASN A 475 0.89 -19.22 -21.11
CA ASN A 475 0.89 -20.51 -21.80
C ASN A 475 2.29 -21.15 -21.89
N MET A 476 3.31 -20.48 -21.38
CA MET A 476 4.70 -20.90 -21.48
C MET A 476 5.00 -22.05 -20.50
N ASN A 477 5.65 -23.09 -21.00
CA ASN A 477 6.28 -24.11 -20.18
C ASN A 477 7.78 -24.19 -20.54
N LEU A 478 8.63 -23.68 -19.65
CA LEU A 478 10.08 -23.63 -19.84
C LEU A 478 10.78 -24.05 -18.56
N GLY A 479 11.85 -24.86 -18.67
CA GLY A 479 12.57 -25.39 -17.51
C GLY A 479 11.72 -26.28 -16.59
N GLY A 480 10.56 -26.75 -17.06
CA GLY A 480 9.58 -27.48 -16.23
C GLY A 480 8.63 -26.60 -15.41
N TYR A 481 8.66 -25.28 -15.62
CA TYR A 481 7.82 -24.31 -14.92
C TYR A 481 6.76 -23.71 -15.84
N ASN A 482 5.57 -23.41 -15.28
CA ASN A 482 4.39 -22.90 -15.99
C ASN A 482 3.77 -21.66 -15.33
N ASP A 483 4.50 -21.01 -14.43
CA ASP A 483 4.14 -19.83 -13.65
C ASP A 483 4.87 -18.56 -14.17
N TRP A 484 5.16 -18.52 -15.47
CA TRP A 484 5.84 -17.40 -16.12
C TRP A 484 4.90 -16.21 -16.30
N TYR A 485 5.44 -15.00 -16.11
CA TYR A 485 4.70 -13.75 -16.29
C TYR A 485 5.56 -12.67 -16.96
N LEU A 486 4.87 -11.65 -17.49
CA LEU A 486 5.51 -10.46 -18.05
C LEU A 486 6.06 -9.59 -16.90
N PRO A 487 7.35 -9.22 -16.89
CA PRO A 487 7.97 -8.53 -15.76
C PRO A 487 7.42 -7.12 -15.58
N SER A 488 7.35 -6.66 -14.34
CA SER A 488 7.23 -5.25 -14.01
C SER A 488 8.51 -4.47 -14.34
N MET A 489 8.43 -3.16 -14.37
CA MET A 489 9.54 -2.22 -14.47
C MET A 489 10.51 -2.37 -13.28
N LYS A 490 9.98 -2.70 -12.09
CA LYS A 490 10.81 -3.04 -10.92
C LYS A 490 11.64 -4.29 -11.13
N GLU A 491 11.13 -5.28 -11.87
CA GLU A 491 11.82 -6.54 -12.13
C GLU A 491 12.75 -6.42 -13.34
N LEU A 492 12.27 -5.94 -14.49
CA LEU A 492 13.05 -5.84 -15.72
C LEU A 492 14.24 -4.89 -15.58
N GLY A 493 14.08 -3.80 -14.80
CA GLY A 493 15.16 -2.86 -14.53
C GLY A 493 16.39 -3.52 -13.90
N THR A 494 16.20 -4.61 -13.14
CA THR A 494 17.28 -5.29 -12.40
C THR A 494 18.29 -5.98 -13.31
N ILE A 495 17.94 -6.31 -14.56
CA ILE A 495 18.82 -6.98 -15.52
C ILE A 495 19.49 -6.02 -16.51
N VAL A 496 19.32 -4.71 -16.33
CA VAL A 496 20.10 -3.69 -17.06
C VAL A 496 21.50 -3.61 -16.46
N ASN A 497 22.51 -3.89 -17.27
CA ASN A 497 23.90 -3.95 -16.86
C ASN A 497 24.59 -2.57 -16.95
N ILE A 498 24.69 -1.89 -15.81
CA ILE A 498 25.40 -0.61 -15.68
C ILE A 498 26.80 -0.74 -15.06
N THR A 499 27.22 -1.95 -14.67
CA THR A 499 28.43 -2.17 -13.86
C THR A 499 29.61 -2.71 -14.66
N GLU A 500 29.38 -3.51 -15.71
CA GLU A 500 30.46 -4.19 -16.44
C GLU A 500 30.20 -4.31 -17.94
N GLY A 501 31.27 -4.55 -18.72
CA GLY A 501 31.19 -4.73 -20.18
C GLY A 501 30.75 -3.47 -20.95
N GLU A 502 30.78 -3.53 -22.27
CA GLU A 502 30.39 -2.39 -23.13
C GLU A 502 28.87 -2.27 -23.32
N LYS A 503 28.16 -3.40 -23.21
CA LYS A 503 26.70 -3.48 -23.43
C LYS A 503 25.91 -3.15 -22.16
N TRP A 504 24.67 -2.70 -22.33
CA TRP A 504 23.77 -2.39 -21.20
C TRP A 504 22.91 -3.58 -20.76
N PHE A 505 23.27 -4.78 -21.19
CA PHE A 505 22.73 -6.07 -20.74
C PHE A 505 23.90 -7.01 -20.45
N PHE A 506 23.65 -8.08 -19.71
CA PHE A 506 24.66 -9.10 -19.40
C PHE A 506 24.81 -10.06 -20.59
N GLU A 507 25.67 -9.73 -21.56
CA GLU A 507 25.83 -10.48 -22.82
C GLU A 507 26.21 -11.97 -22.62
N SER A 508 27.00 -12.27 -21.58
CA SER A 508 27.34 -13.65 -21.20
C SER A 508 26.13 -14.47 -20.71
N VAL A 509 25.07 -13.79 -20.27
CA VAL A 509 23.85 -14.37 -19.68
C VAL A 509 22.70 -14.36 -20.69
N PHE A 510 22.51 -13.23 -21.37
CA PHE A 510 21.45 -12.96 -22.36
C PHE A 510 22.07 -12.61 -23.74
N PRO A 511 22.72 -13.58 -24.42
CA PRO A 511 23.54 -13.32 -25.60
C PRO A 511 22.75 -12.85 -26.82
N GLU A 512 21.45 -13.18 -26.90
CA GLU A 512 20.61 -12.87 -28.06
C GLU A 512 19.82 -11.55 -27.89
N THR A 513 20.10 -10.75 -26.85
CA THR A 513 19.37 -9.51 -26.55
C THR A 513 19.25 -8.60 -27.77
N ASN A 514 18.01 -8.40 -28.25
CA ASN A 514 17.69 -7.60 -29.41
C ASN A 514 17.64 -6.10 -29.09
N ILE A 515 18.71 -5.40 -29.45
CA ILE A 515 18.85 -3.95 -29.25
C ILE A 515 18.39 -3.10 -30.45
N TYR A 516 17.81 -3.68 -31.51
CA TYR A 516 17.38 -2.96 -32.72
C TYR A 516 15.91 -3.23 -33.10
N PRO A 517 15.20 -2.26 -33.71
CA PRO A 517 15.67 -0.92 -34.09
C PRO A 517 15.71 0.10 -32.94
N GLN A 518 14.99 -0.13 -31.83
CA GLN A 518 14.87 0.82 -30.71
C GLN A 518 15.41 0.29 -29.37
N GLY A 519 15.61 -1.02 -29.23
CA GLY A 519 16.18 -1.65 -28.03
C GLY A 519 15.31 -1.63 -26.76
N PHE A 520 14.03 -1.24 -26.86
CA PHE A 520 13.09 -1.29 -25.75
C PHE A 520 12.50 -2.67 -25.54
N TYR A 521 12.56 -3.16 -24.31
CA TYR A 521 11.83 -4.33 -23.84
C TYR A 521 10.66 -3.87 -22.99
N MET A 522 9.47 -4.38 -23.30
CA MET A 522 8.27 -4.00 -22.59
C MET A 522 8.20 -4.62 -21.19
N THR A 523 7.47 -3.93 -20.32
CA THR A 523 7.07 -4.42 -18.99
C THR A 523 5.55 -4.55 -18.92
N SER A 524 5.04 -5.10 -17.82
CA SER A 524 3.62 -5.07 -17.48
C SER A 524 3.11 -3.68 -17.09
N ASP A 525 4.01 -2.75 -16.77
CA ASP A 525 3.67 -1.42 -16.26
C ASP A 525 3.29 -0.44 -17.38
N ILE A 526 2.30 0.40 -17.07
CA ILE A 526 1.61 1.25 -18.03
C ILE A 526 1.69 2.69 -17.57
N PHE A 527 2.14 3.58 -18.45
CA PHE A 527 2.14 4.99 -18.14
C PHE A 527 0.78 5.64 -18.39
N ASP A 528 0.26 5.51 -19.61
CA ASP A 528 -1.03 6.08 -19.99
C ASP A 528 -1.70 5.30 -21.14
N LYS A 529 -2.64 5.96 -21.84
CA LYS A 529 -3.36 5.36 -22.99
C LYS A 529 -2.49 5.16 -24.23
N SER A 530 -1.34 5.82 -24.29
CA SER A 530 -0.46 5.90 -25.46
C SER A 530 0.89 5.21 -25.23
N PHE A 531 1.37 5.13 -23.98
CA PHE A 531 2.72 4.70 -23.63
C PHE A 531 2.75 3.57 -22.60
N GLY A 532 3.67 2.63 -22.80
CA GLY A 532 4.02 1.59 -21.83
C GLY A 532 5.43 1.80 -21.27
N TRP A 533 5.71 1.22 -20.11
CA TRP A 533 7.03 1.28 -19.49
C TRP A 533 7.96 0.19 -20.03
N GLY A 534 9.22 0.54 -20.26
CA GLY A 534 10.21 -0.40 -20.75
C GLY A 534 11.65 -0.06 -20.37
N CYS A 535 12.49 -1.08 -20.43
CA CYS A 535 13.95 -0.93 -20.32
C CYS A 535 14.55 -0.82 -21.71
N ASN A 536 15.45 0.14 -21.92
CA ASN A 536 16.20 0.25 -23.16
C ASN A 536 17.58 -0.40 -23.01
N PHE A 537 17.77 -1.62 -23.54
CA PHE A 537 19.07 -2.31 -23.48
C PHE A 537 20.10 -1.81 -24.50
N GLN A 538 19.70 -0.93 -25.43
CA GLN A 538 20.63 -0.27 -26.35
C GLN A 538 21.39 0.87 -25.67
N PHE A 539 20.74 1.59 -24.75
CA PHE A 539 21.29 2.78 -24.10
C PHE A 539 21.35 2.70 -22.57
N GLY A 540 20.79 1.65 -21.97
CA GLY A 540 20.86 1.37 -20.54
C GLY A 540 19.95 2.23 -19.65
N PHE A 541 19.11 3.08 -20.25
CA PHE A 541 18.14 3.89 -19.51
C PHE A 541 16.76 3.21 -19.45
N ASP A 542 15.95 3.66 -18.50
CA ASP A 542 14.54 3.26 -18.37
C ASP A 542 13.65 4.35 -18.90
N GLY A 543 12.53 4.01 -19.52
CA GLY A 543 11.62 5.02 -20.04
C GLY A 543 10.37 4.46 -20.67
N TYR A 544 9.74 5.30 -21.47
CA TYR A 544 8.52 4.95 -22.18
C TYR A 544 8.83 4.47 -23.59
N TYR A 545 8.07 3.49 -24.06
CA TYR A 545 7.99 3.16 -25.48
C TYR A 545 6.63 3.60 -26.04
N ALA A 546 6.61 3.95 -27.33
CA ALA A 546 5.44 4.51 -28.01
C ALA A 546 4.40 3.45 -28.42
N ASP A 547 3.12 3.82 -28.47
CA ASP A 547 2.02 2.97 -28.95
C ASP A 547 1.89 1.63 -28.21
N LYS A 548 1.42 1.71 -26.96
CA LYS A 548 1.09 0.53 -26.14
C LYS A 548 0.03 -0.39 -26.79
N THR A 549 -0.84 0.14 -27.66
CA THR A 549 -2.01 -0.59 -28.13
C THR A 549 -1.74 -1.50 -29.32
N GLU A 550 -0.90 -1.06 -30.26
CA GLU A 550 -0.56 -1.84 -31.46
C GLU A 550 0.94 -2.08 -31.61
N GLY A 551 1.76 -1.37 -30.82
CA GLY A 551 3.21 -1.53 -30.84
C GLY A 551 3.63 -2.92 -30.38
N LYS A 552 4.53 -3.51 -31.16
CA LYS A 552 5.12 -4.82 -30.90
C LYS A 552 6.53 -4.66 -30.40
N TYR A 553 6.79 -5.18 -29.20
CA TYR A 553 8.08 -5.05 -28.52
C TYR A 553 8.59 -6.42 -28.09
N PRO A 554 9.91 -6.61 -27.98
CA PRO A 554 10.45 -7.74 -27.25
C PRO A 554 10.12 -7.62 -25.75
N PHE A 555 10.12 -8.73 -25.05
CA PHE A 555 9.94 -8.84 -23.60
C PHE A 555 10.82 -9.97 -23.07
N ARG A 556 10.93 -10.09 -21.74
CA ARG A 556 11.66 -11.22 -21.15
C ARG A 556 10.83 -11.83 -20.02
N PRO A 557 10.17 -12.98 -20.26
CA PRO A 557 9.38 -13.66 -19.25
C PRO A 557 10.20 -13.91 -17.99
N VAL A 558 9.54 -13.74 -16.85
CA VAL A 558 10.13 -13.94 -15.53
C VAL A 558 9.19 -14.76 -14.66
N ARG A 559 9.74 -15.43 -13.65
CA ARG A 559 8.99 -16.07 -12.57
C ARG A 559 9.67 -15.84 -11.22
N LYS A 560 8.92 -15.98 -10.14
CA LYS A 560 9.47 -15.95 -8.78
C LYS A 560 9.95 -17.33 -8.38
N ILE A 561 11.08 -17.37 -7.69
CA ILE A 561 11.58 -18.58 -7.04
C ILE A 561 11.02 -18.55 -5.62
N GLY A 562 10.14 -19.49 -5.28
CA GLY A 562 9.66 -19.63 -3.90
C GLY A 562 10.82 -20.00 -2.97
N GLU A 563 10.74 -19.63 -1.70
CA GLU A 563 11.64 -20.15 -0.66
C GLU A 563 11.39 -21.65 -0.47
N ASN A 564 11.92 -22.47 -1.39
CA ASN A 564 12.22 -23.90 -1.30
C ASN A 564 12.61 -24.38 -2.70
N GLY A 565 13.89 -24.23 -3.02
CA GLY A 565 14.58 -24.79 -4.17
C GLY A 565 16.06 -24.88 -3.89
#